data_AF-E8R7C3-F1
#
_entry.id   AF-E8R7C3-F1
#
_cell.length_a   1.000
_cell.length_b   1.000
_cell.length_c   1.000
_cell.angle_alpha   90.00
_cell.angle_beta   90.00
_cell.angle_gamma   90.00
#
_symmetry.space_group_name_H-M   'P 1'
#
loop_
_entity.id
_entity.type
_entity.pdbx_description
1 polymer ?
#
loop_
_entity_poly.entity_id
_entity_poly.type
_entity_poly.pdbx_seq_one_letter_code
_entity_poly.pdbx_strand_id
1 'polypeptide(L)'
;MRIQSLIIDVFETARNRKITYRDFFKAFMSIYGVPARFETDVSFITNRLLSLAHAVDTAVESLDLMVNRVRELEGKGYVLLVVDCIGLPELYEIYTYVAEAVNPLSITVEAYINGKAMTYRFKYAFGEGTMLEVAKRLGASIHRYIDKTVHRDLGDPVEPDTLVELAKSRLKPLADDIARDALNSRAAIIVADHGYDVGCRNGKCYLEHGEAIKLAKISPLIIMKSKK
;
A
#
# COMPACT_ATOMS: atom_id res chain seq x y z
N MET A 1 2.23 -14.57 -14.06
CA MET A 1 3.29 -13.70 -13.48
C MET A 1 2.93 -13.45 -12.02
N ARG A 2 3.86 -13.59 -11.08
CA ARG A 2 3.56 -13.49 -9.64
C ARG A 2 3.24 -12.01 -9.30
N ILE A 3 2.25 -11.75 -8.45
CA ILE A 3 1.80 -10.38 -8.08
C ILE A 3 2.96 -9.54 -7.57
N GLN A 4 3.88 -10.13 -6.82
CA GLN A 4 5.07 -9.45 -6.29
C GLN A 4 5.97 -8.89 -7.41
N SER A 5 6.18 -9.64 -8.49
CA SER A 5 7.01 -9.14 -9.61
C SER A 5 6.32 -8.00 -10.36
N LEU A 6 4.99 -8.01 -10.42
CA LEU A 6 4.21 -6.92 -11.03
C LEU A 6 4.31 -5.63 -10.20
N ILE A 7 4.18 -5.72 -8.87
CA ILE A 7 4.33 -4.55 -7.99
C ILE A 7 5.72 -3.94 -8.11
N ILE A 8 6.76 -4.76 -8.03
CA ILE A 8 8.15 -4.28 -8.15
C ILE A 8 8.40 -3.67 -9.53
N ASP A 9 7.92 -4.28 -10.61
CA ASP A 9 8.05 -3.73 -11.97
C ASP A 9 7.35 -2.37 -12.10
N VAL A 10 6.14 -2.22 -11.55
CA VAL A 10 5.43 -0.92 -11.49
C VAL A 10 6.26 0.11 -10.74
N PHE A 11 6.74 -0.22 -9.54
CA PHE A 11 7.45 0.72 -8.68
C PHE A 11 8.81 1.12 -9.23
N GLU A 12 9.62 0.16 -9.67
CA GLU A 12 10.93 0.46 -10.27
C GLU A 12 10.77 1.25 -11.57
N THR A 13 9.79 0.91 -12.41
CA THR A 13 9.54 1.67 -13.64
C THR A 13 9.11 3.10 -13.32
N ALA A 14 8.18 3.29 -12.39
CA ALA A 14 7.74 4.61 -11.96
C ALA A 14 8.88 5.43 -11.31
N ARG A 15 9.64 4.83 -10.40
CA ARG A 15 10.79 5.46 -9.71
C ARG A 15 11.88 5.88 -10.70
N ASN A 16 12.29 5.01 -11.61
CA ASN A 16 13.32 5.32 -12.61
C ASN A 16 12.90 6.44 -13.56
N ARG A 17 11.59 6.61 -13.76
CA ARG A 17 10.98 7.70 -14.55
C ARG A 17 10.63 8.93 -13.71
N LYS A 18 10.92 8.93 -12.40
CA LYS A 18 10.65 10.02 -11.44
C LYS A 18 9.17 10.43 -11.41
N ILE A 19 8.28 9.44 -11.50
CA ILE A 19 6.85 9.70 -11.37
C ILE A 19 6.55 10.20 -9.95
N THR A 20 5.85 11.33 -9.86
CA THR A 20 5.48 11.92 -8.56
C THR A 20 4.34 11.13 -7.92
N TYR A 21 4.16 11.25 -6.60
CA TYR A 21 2.97 10.73 -5.91
C TYR A 21 1.67 11.14 -6.62
N ARG A 22 1.57 12.41 -7.02
CA ARG A 22 0.41 12.98 -7.73
C ARG A 22 0.13 12.25 -9.05
N ASP A 23 1.15 12.11 -9.90
CA ASP A 23 1.00 11.42 -11.19
C ASP A 23 0.75 9.91 -11.01
N PHE A 24 1.38 9.28 -10.01
CA PHE A 24 1.13 7.87 -9.69
C PHE A 24 -0.30 7.65 -9.20
N PHE A 25 -0.81 8.52 -8.32
CA PHE A 25 -2.18 8.47 -7.83
C PHE A 25 -3.18 8.67 -8.95
N LYS A 26 -2.93 9.61 -9.87
CA LYS A 26 -3.73 9.76 -11.10
C LYS A 26 -3.70 8.50 -11.98
N ALA A 27 -2.52 7.87 -12.14
CA ALA A 27 -2.39 6.64 -12.91
C ALA A 27 -3.19 5.50 -12.26
N PHE A 28 -3.16 5.41 -10.93
CA PHE A 28 -3.99 4.52 -10.14
C PHE A 28 -5.49 4.80 -10.35
N MET A 29 -5.95 6.05 -10.26
CA MET A 29 -7.36 6.41 -10.55
C MET A 29 -7.78 6.04 -11.98
N SER A 30 -6.88 6.16 -12.96
CA SER A 30 -7.20 5.89 -14.37
C SER A 30 -7.61 4.44 -14.65
N ILE A 31 -7.16 3.47 -13.85
CA ILE A 31 -7.57 2.06 -14.02
C ILE A 31 -9.03 1.83 -13.60
N TYR A 32 -9.63 2.78 -12.88
CA TYR A 32 -11.06 2.82 -12.53
C TYR A 32 -11.88 3.66 -13.52
N GLY A 33 -11.30 4.00 -14.67
CA GLY A 33 -11.96 4.76 -15.73
C GLY A 33 -12.04 6.26 -15.48
N VAL A 34 -11.31 6.78 -14.49
CA VAL A 34 -11.29 8.22 -14.20
C VAL A 34 -10.40 8.93 -15.22
N PRO A 35 -10.93 9.90 -15.99
CA PRO A 35 -10.12 10.70 -16.89
C PRO A 35 -9.12 11.53 -16.10
N ALA A 36 -7.84 11.47 -16.47
CA ALA A 36 -6.79 12.23 -15.83
C ALA A 36 -5.90 12.91 -16.86
N ARG A 37 -5.50 14.14 -16.55
CA ARG A 37 -4.40 14.84 -17.25
C ARG A 37 -3.13 14.65 -16.43
N PHE A 38 -2.10 14.15 -17.09
CA PHE A 38 -0.82 13.86 -16.46
C PHE A 38 0.20 14.94 -16.80
N GLU A 39 1.06 15.26 -15.85
CA GLU A 39 2.22 16.14 -16.09
C GLU A 39 3.35 15.38 -16.79
N THR A 40 3.45 14.08 -16.46
CA THR A 40 4.39 13.13 -17.08
C THR A 40 3.63 12.08 -17.88
N ASP A 41 4.21 11.55 -18.96
CA ASP A 41 3.64 10.36 -19.60
C ASP A 41 3.65 9.20 -18.59
N VAL A 42 2.48 8.65 -18.25
CA VAL A 42 2.33 7.51 -17.33
C VAL A 42 1.82 6.25 -18.04
N SER A 43 1.67 6.28 -19.36
CA SER A 43 1.09 5.17 -20.15
C SER A 43 1.81 3.84 -19.90
N PHE A 44 3.12 3.90 -19.62
CA PHE A 44 3.94 2.74 -19.33
C PHE A 44 3.59 2.05 -18.00
N ILE A 45 3.13 2.78 -16.97
CA ILE A 45 2.69 2.16 -15.71
C ILE A 45 1.22 1.81 -15.71
N THR A 46 0.35 2.55 -16.43
CA THR A 46 -1.09 2.28 -16.43
C THR A 46 -1.43 0.85 -16.90
N ASN A 47 -0.79 0.37 -17.97
CA ASN A 47 -0.99 -1.01 -18.44
C ASN A 47 -0.51 -2.07 -17.43
N ARG A 48 0.53 -1.75 -16.66
CA ARG A 48 1.06 -2.63 -15.61
C ARG A 48 0.16 -2.64 -14.38
N LEU A 49 -0.39 -1.49 -14.02
CA LEU A 49 -1.40 -1.35 -12.97
C LEU A 49 -2.68 -2.14 -13.31
N LEU A 50 -3.14 -2.10 -14.57
CA LEU A 50 -4.26 -2.93 -15.03
C LEU A 50 -3.93 -4.43 -14.93
N SER A 51 -2.73 -4.83 -15.33
CA SER A 51 -2.26 -6.22 -15.22
C SER A 51 -2.17 -6.67 -13.76
N LEU A 52 -1.70 -5.79 -12.86
CA LEU A 52 -1.67 -6.01 -11.42
C LEU A 52 -3.09 -6.17 -10.87
N ALA A 53 -4.01 -5.28 -11.21
CA ALA A 53 -5.40 -5.34 -10.77
C ALA A 53 -6.06 -6.65 -11.19
N HIS A 54 -5.85 -7.10 -12.43
CA HIS A 54 -6.37 -8.39 -12.90
C HIS A 54 -5.75 -9.59 -12.16
N ALA A 55 -4.44 -9.53 -11.90
CA ALA A 55 -3.76 -10.60 -11.16
C ALA A 55 -4.24 -10.69 -9.70
N VAL A 56 -4.50 -9.55 -9.05
CA VAL A 56 -5.04 -9.47 -7.69
C VAL A 56 -6.49 -9.95 -7.62
N ASP A 57 -7.31 -9.57 -8.60
CA ASP A 57 -8.73 -9.93 -8.63
C ASP A 57 -8.98 -11.45 -8.72
N THR A 58 -8.05 -12.17 -9.36
CA THR A 58 -8.09 -13.63 -9.52
C THR A 58 -7.25 -14.38 -8.47
N ALA A 59 -6.62 -13.66 -7.54
CA ALA A 59 -5.72 -14.25 -6.57
C ALA A 59 -6.47 -14.91 -5.40
N VAL A 60 -5.88 -15.98 -4.88
CA VAL A 60 -6.39 -16.68 -3.69
C VAL A 60 -5.88 -15.99 -2.42
N GLU A 61 -6.73 -15.97 -1.39
CA GLU A 61 -6.38 -15.49 -0.05
C GLU A 61 -5.10 -16.16 0.46
N SER A 62 -4.20 -15.35 1.02
CA SER A 62 -2.85 -15.78 1.40
C SER A 62 -2.35 -15.13 2.69
N LEU A 63 -3.26 -14.62 3.53
CA LEU A 63 -2.91 -14.05 4.84
C LEU A 63 -2.15 -15.03 5.74
N ASP A 64 -2.45 -16.34 5.70
CA ASP A 64 -1.72 -17.34 6.48
C ASP A 64 -0.23 -17.41 6.08
N LEU A 65 0.07 -17.22 4.79
CA LEU A 65 1.46 -17.14 4.30
C LEU A 65 2.15 -15.88 4.83
N MET A 66 1.42 -14.75 4.88
CA MET A 66 1.93 -13.51 5.46
C MET A 66 2.28 -13.69 6.94
N VAL A 67 1.39 -14.29 7.72
CA VAL A 67 1.59 -14.54 9.16
C VAL A 67 2.85 -15.37 9.38
N ASN A 68 3.04 -16.43 8.62
CA ASN A 68 4.24 -17.27 8.69
C ASN A 68 5.51 -16.47 8.36
N ARG A 69 5.44 -15.64 7.30
CA ARG A 69 6.55 -14.80 6.87
C ARG A 69 6.91 -13.74 7.92
N VAL A 70 5.93 -13.08 8.51
CA VAL A 70 6.12 -12.07 9.56
C VAL A 70 6.80 -12.70 10.77
N ARG A 71 6.36 -13.88 11.22
CA ARG A 71 7.00 -14.63 12.33
C ARG A 71 8.45 -15.01 12.02
N GLU A 72 8.74 -15.42 10.78
CA GLU A 72 10.11 -15.73 10.35
C GLU A 72 11.02 -14.50 10.45
N LEU A 73 10.52 -13.33 10.05
CA LEU A 73 11.27 -12.07 10.06
C LEU A 73 11.41 -11.51 11.49
N GLU A 74 10.37 -11.63 12.30
CA GLU A 74 10.42 -11.33 13.74
C GLU A 74 11.52 -12.15 14.43
N GLY A 75 11.57 -13.46 14.18
CA GLY A 75 12.62 -14.35 14.71
C GLY A 75 14.05 -13.98 14.24
N LYS A 76 14.19 -13.17 13.19
CA LYS A 76 15.46 -12.62 12.69
C LYS A 76 15.78 -11.24 13.28
N GLY A 77 14.95 -10.72 14.19
CA GLY A 77 15.17 -9.45 14.88
C GLY A 77 14.85 -8.20 14.05
N TYR A 78 13.95 -8.31 13.06
CA TYR A 78 13.45 -7.12 12.37
C TYR A 78 12.53 -6.32 13.29
N VAL A 79 12.59 -4.99 13.20
CA VAL A 79 11.62 -4.10 13.83
C VAL A 79 10.32 -4.13 13.02
N LEU A 80 9.18 -4.28 13.69
CA LEU A 80 7.88 -4.39 13.04
C LEU A 80 7.08 -3.11 13.17
N LEU A 81 6.48 -2.68 12.05
CA LEU A 81 5.51 -1.59 11.97
C LEU A 81 4.21 -2.17 11.43
N VAL A 82 3.13 -2.14 12.23
CA VAL A 82 1.79 -2.54 11.79
C VAL A 82 1.05 -1.32 11.28
N VAL A 83 0.46 -1.40 10.09
CA VAL A 83 -0.28 -0.29 9.48
C VAL A 83 -1.71 -0.71 9.17
N ASP A 84 -2.66 0.12 9.60
CA ASP A 84 -4.09 0.02 9.31
C ASP A 84 -4.34 0.76 7.98
N CYS A 85 -4.50 -0.02 6.92
CA CYS A 85 -4.60 0.38 5.51
C CYS A 85 -3.32 1.00 4.90
N ILE A 86 -2.86 0.47 3.78
CA ILE A 86 -1.89 1.11 2.87
C ILE A 86 -2.40 0.95 1.42
N GLY A 87 -2.83 2.05 0.81
CA GLY A 87 -3.17 2.08 -0.62
C GLY A 87 -1.94 1.87 -1.50
N LEU A 88 -2.15 1.42 -2.74
CA LEU A 88 -1.05 1.24 -3.69
C LEU A 88 -0.21 2.53 -3.91
N PRO A 89 -0.80 3.75 -3.95
CA PRO A 89 -0.01 4.98 -4.03
C PRO A 89 0.89 5.22 -2.81
N GLU A 90 0.43 4.95 -1.59
CA GLU A 90 1.26 5.08 -0.38
C GLU A 90 2.33 3.99 -0.32
N LEU A 91 2.01 2.78 -0.79
CA LEU A 91 2.99 1.71 -0.91
C LEU A 91 4.13 2.11 -1.87
N TYR A 92 3.80 2.75 -2.99
CA TYR A 92 4.77 3.32 -3.92
C TYR A 92 5.59 4.46 -3.29
N GLU A 93 4.96 5.35 -2.53
CA GLU A 93 5.64 6.45 -1.85
C GLU A 93 6.64 5.93 -0.83
N ILE A 94 6.23 5.00 0.05
CA ILE A 94 7.11 4.37 1.03
C ILE A 94 8.29 3.70 0.32
N TYR A 95 8.01 2.93 -0.74
CA TYR A 95 9.04 2.27 -1.52
C TYR A 95 10.07 3.27 -2.06
N THR A 96 9.60 4.34 -2.71
CA THR A 96 10.45 5.37 -3.32
C THR A 96 11.25 6.11 -2.26
N TYR A 97 10.62 6.53 -1.17
CA TYR A 97 11.28 7.24 -0.07
C TYR A 97 12.41 6.39 0.54
N VAL A 98 12.15 5.11 0.81
CA VAL A 98 13.17 4.21 1.36
C VAL A 98 14.25 3.93 0.33
N ALA A 99 13.91 3.72 -0.95
CA ALA A 99 14.85 3.46 -2.04
C ALA A 99 15.78 4.64 -2.37
N GLU A 100 15.40 5.86 -2.01
CA GLU A 100 16.28 7.04 -2.10
C GLU A 100 17.27 7.10 -0.94
N ALA A 101 16.87 6.60 0.24
CA ALA A 101 17.70 6.60 1.44
C ALA A 101 18.65 5.40 1.54
N VAL A 102 18.28 4.25 0.96
CA VAL A 102 19.10 3.03 0.97
C VAL A 102 19.18 2.42 -0.43
N ASN A 103 20.12 1.48 -0.64
CA ASN A 103 20.19 0.78 -1.93
C ASN A 103 18.85 0.05 -2.20
N PRO A 104 18.18 0.28 -3.35
CA PRO A 104 16.89 -0.34 -3.69
C PRO A 104 16.89 -1.87 -3.61
N LEU A 105 18.04 -2.52 -3.87
CA LEU A 105 18.22 -3.97 -3.72
C LEU A 105 18.09 -4.48 -2.28
N SER A 106 18.01 -3.56 -1.31
CA SER A 106 17.84 -3.87 0.11
C SER A 106 16.37 -3.77 0.55
N ILE A 107 15.47 -3.55 -0.40
CA ILE A 107 14.02 -3.44 -0.19
C ILE A 107 13.35 -4.58 -0.96
N THR A 108 12.48 -5.31 -0.28
CA THR A 108 11.59 -6.30 -0.90
C THR A 108 10.16 -5.88 -0.63
N VAL A 109 9.31 -5.87 -1.66
CA VAL A 109 7.87 -5.72 -1.49
C VAL A 109 7.23 -7.07 -1.80
N GLU A 110 6.66 -7.67 -0.77
CA GLU A 110 5.84 -8.86 -0.88
C GLU A 110 4.35 -8.47 -0.81
N ALA A 111 3.53 -9.15 -1.59
CA ALA A 111 2.09 -8.91 -1.67
C ALA A 111 1.36 -10.18 -1.28
N TYR A 112 0.55 -10.07 -0.25
CA TYR A 112 -0.38 -11.11 0.18
C TYR A 112 -1.80 -10.65 -0.10
N ILE A 113 -2.76 -11.57 -0.05
CA ILE A 113 -4.15 -11.33 -0.43
C ILE A 113 -5.03 -11.48 0.79
N ASN A 114 -5.62 -10.36 1.20
CA ASN A 114 -6.79 -10.31 2.06
C ASN A 114 -8.02 -10.30 1.14
N GLY A 115 -8.62 -11.47 0.92
CA GLY A 115 -9.64 -11.67 -0.11
C GLY A 115 -10.91 -10.86 0.10
N LYS A 116 -11.12 -10.32 1.32
CA LYS A 116 -12.23 -9.43 1.64
C LYS A 116 -11.85 -7.96 1.68
N ALA A 117 -10.55 -7.62 1.65
CA ALA A 117 -10.03 -6.28 1.89
C ALA A 117 -10.60 -5.64 3.17
N MET A 118 -10.63 -6.42 4.27
CA MET A 118 -11.18 -5.97 5.55
C MET A 118 -10.22 -6.28 6.70
N THR A 119 -10.05 -5.34 7.63
CA THR A 119 -9.20 -5.49 8.82
C THR A 119 -9.52 -6.72 9.65
N TYR A 120 -10.79 -7.13 9.74
CA TYR A 120 -11.16 -8.29 10.56
C TYR A 120 -10.54 -9.61 10.07
N ARG A 121 -10.35 -9.79 8.75
CA ARG A 121 -9.70 -10.99 8.20
C ARG A 121 -8.23 -11.04 8.59
N PHE A 122 -7.56 -9.89 8.52
CA PHE A 122 -6.16 -9.77 8.92
C PHE A 122 -5.98 -10.09 10.40
N LYS A 123 -6.74 -9.43 11.29
CA LYS A 123 -6.67 -9.71 12.74
C LYS A 123 -6.96 -11.17 13.07
N TYR A 124 -7.95 -11.77 12.40
CA TYR A 124 -8.28 -13.19 12.57
C TYR A 124 -7.13 -14.11 12.13
N ALA A 125 -6.45 -13.82 11.02
CA ALA A 125 -5.28 -14.58 10.58
C ALA A 125 -4.13 -14.50 11.60
N PHE A 126 -3.98 -13.36 12.28
CA PHE A 126 -3.05 -13.22 13.39
C PHE A 126 -3.57 -13.82 14.71
N GLY A 127 -4.85 -14.20 14.81
CA GLY A 127 -5.46 -14.75 16.02
C GLY A 127 -5.82 -13.72 17.09
N GLU A 128 -6.03 -12.47 16.70
CA GLU A 128 -6.26 -11.34 17.62
C GLU A 128 -7.61 -10.64 17.35
N GLY A 129 -8.12 -9.89 18.33
CA GLY A 129 -9.40 -9.17 18.22
C GLY A 129 -9.28 -7.76 17.62
N THR A 130 -8.14 -7.11 17.80
CA THR A 130 -7.87 -5.71 17.41
C THR A 130 -6.50 -5.54 16.75
N MET A 131 -6.33 -4.52 15.92
CA MET A 131 -5.00 -4.19 15.37
C MET A 131 -4.00 -3.82 16.48
N LEU A 132 -4.49 -3.30 17.61
CA LEU A 132 -3.64 -3.05 18.79
C LEU A 132 -3.04 -4.34 19.35
N GLU A 133 -3.85 -5.40 19.45
CA GLU A 133 -3.41 -6.70 19.94
C GLU A 133 -2.44 -7.35 18.95
N VAL A 134 -2.68 -7.24 17.65
CA VAL A 134 -1.70 -7.65 16.62
C VAL A 134 -0.37 -6.94 16.83
N ALA A 135 -0.37 -5.61 16.96
CA ALA A 135 0.85 -4.84 17.17
C ALA A 135 1.55 -5.23 18.48
N LYS A 136 0.82 -5.35 19.59
CA LYS A 136 1.37 -5.78 20.88
C LYS A 136 2.01 -7.16 20.81
N ARG A 137 1.34 -8.12 20.17
CA ARG A 137 1.85 -9.48 19.98
C ARG A 137 3.17 -9.50 19.23
N LEU A 138 3.28 -8.66 18.20
CA LEU A 138 4.45 -8.53 17.35
C LEU A 138 5.55 -7.61 17.93
N GLY A 139 5.34 -7.05 19.13
CA GLY A 139 6.22 -6.01 19.67
C GLY A 139 6.37 -4.78 18.75
N ALA A 140 5.35 -4.52 17.94
CA ALA A 140 5.36 -3.54 16.85
C ALA A 140 4.79 -2.18 17.27
N SER A 141 5.21 -1.12 16.59
CA SER A 141 4.45 0.14 16.60
C SER A 141 3.21 0.02 15.69
N ILE A 142 2.26 0.93 15.84
CA ILE A 142 1.03 0.92 15.04
C ILE A 142 0.72 2.29 14.41
N HIS A 143 0.46 2.29 13.11
CA HIS A 143 0.02 3.45 12.34
C HIS A 143 -1.42 3.22 11.88
N ARG A 144 -2.38 4.02 12.36
CA ARG A 144 -3.81 3.90 11.99
C ARG A 144 -4.38 5.08 11.22
N TYR A 145 -3.51 6.03 10.87
CA TYR A 145 -3.97 7.32 10.38
C TYR A 145 -4.37 7.28 8.91
N ILE A 146 -3.85 6.34 8.11
CA ILE A 146 -4.24 6.19 6.70
C ILE A 146 -5.71 5.77 6.63
N ASP A 147 -6.12 4.65 7.24
CA ASP A 147 -7.52 4.21 7.24
C ASP A 147 -8.50 5.28 7.75
N LYS A 148 -8.16 5.93 8.87
CA LYS A 148 -8.97 7.05 9.40
C LYS A 148 -9.11 8.21 8.41
N THR A 149 -8.04 8.54 7.70
CA THR A 149 -8.02 9.63 6.73
C THR A 149 -8.83 9.25 5.50
N VAL A 150 -8.69 8.01 5.02
CA VAL A 150 -9.53 7.45 3.94
C VAL A 150 -11.01 7.59 4.30
N HIS A 151 -11.43 7.14 5.48
CA HIS A 151 -12.84 7.20 5.88
C HIS A 151 -13.36 8.61 6.13
N ARG A 152 -12.58 9.48 6.78
CA ARG A 152 -13.05 10.81 7.22
C ARG A 152 -12.93 11.87 6.15
N ASP A 153 -11.84 11.86 5.39
CA ASP A 153 -11.45 12.99 4.55
C ASP A 153 -11.52 12.66 3.05
N LEU A 154 -11.48 11.37 2.67
CA LEU A 154 -11.47 10.93 1.27
C LEU A 154 -12.62 9.94 0.91
N GLY A 155 -13.49 9.62 1.86
CA GLY A 155 -14.61 8.69 1.67
C GLY A 155 -15.84 9.33 1.03
N ASP A 156 -15.90 10.66 1.03
CA ASP A 156 -16.98 11.42 0.41
C ASP A 156 -16.67 11.76 -1.05
N PRO A 157 -17.63 11.63 -1.99
CA PRO A 157 -17.41 11.95 -3.39
C PRO A 157 -17.04 13.43 -3.63
N VAL A 158 -15.88 13.66 -4.22
CA VAL A 158 -15.36 14.99 -4.63
C VAL A 158 -14.91 14.99 -6.09
N GLU A 159 -14.60 16.15 -6.65
CA GLU A 159 -14.05 16.21 -8.01
C GLU A 159 -12.69 15.45 -8.08
N PRO A 160 -12.38 14.75 -9.19
CA PRO A 160 -11.16 13.92 -9.30
C PRO A 160 -9.86 14.66 -8.93
N ASP A 161 -9.66 15.87 -9.46
CA ASP A 161 -8.46 16.66 -9.14
C ASP A 161 -8.43 17.10 -7.66
N THR A 162 -9.60 17.30 -7.05
CA THR A 162 -9.69 17.58 -5.60
C THR A 162 -9.28 16.35 -4.80
N LEU A 163 -9.71 15.15 -5.20
CA LEU A 163 -9.31 13.90 -4.54
C LEU A 163 -7.80 13.71 -4.59
N VAL A 164 -7.17 13.99 -5.73
CA VAL A 164 -5.71 13.90 -5.90
C VAL A 164 -4.98 14.85 -4.93
N GLU A 165 -5.43 16.10 -4.81
CA GLU A 165 -4.80 17.06 -3.89
C GLU A 165 -5.06 16.72 -2.42
N LEU A 166 -6.23 16.17 -2.08
CA LEU A 166 -6.50 15.65 -0.75
C LEU A 166 -5.58 14.46 -0.42
N ALA A 167 -5.43 13.50 -1.33
CA ALA A 167 -4.55 12.34 -1.12
C ALA A 167 -3.09 12.79 -0.94
N LYS A 168 -2.61 13.70 -1.80
CA LYS A 168 -1.26 14.26 -1.70
C LYS A 168 -1.03 15.01 -0.39
N SER A 169 -2.00 15.79 0.08
CA SER A 169 -1.84 16.60 1.30
C SER A 169 -2.10 15.84 2.59
N ARG A 170 -2.82 14.72 2.54
CA ARG A 170 -3.27 13.97 3.73
C ARG A 170 -2.64 12.57 3.86
N LEU A 171 -2.50 11.82 2.77
CA LEU A 171 -1.99 10.45 2.79
C LEU A 171 -0.48 10.39 2.57
N LYS A 172 0.05 11.15 1.61
CA LYS A 172 1.50 11.16 1.34
C LYS A 172 2.34 11.47 2.59
N PRO A 173 2.03 12.48 3.43
CA PRO A 173 2.82 12.74 4.64
C PRO A 173 2.82 11.56 5.63
N LEU A 174 1.72 10.82 5.72
CA LEU A 174 1.62 9.63 6.57
C LEU A 174 2.48 8.48 6.02
N ALA A 175 2.52 8.31 4.70
CA ALA A 175 3.43 7.38 4.04
C ALA A 175 4.90 7.74 4.29
N ASP A 176 5.24 9.04 4.20
CA ASP A 176 6.59 9.54 4.54
C ASP A 176 6.95 9.27 6.01
N ASP A 177 6.01 9.44 6.94
CA ASP A 177 6.21 9.14 8.37
C ASP A 177 6.49 7.65 8.60
N ILE A 178 5.72 6.76 7.99
CA ILE A 178 5.94 5.30 8.06
C ILE A 178 7.33 4.94 7.51
N ALA A 179 7.72 5.52 6.37
CA ALA A 179 9.02 5.30 5.76
C ALA A 179 10.17 5.78 6.67
N ARG A 180 10.03 6.95 7.30
CA ARG A 180 11.00 7.47 8.28
C ARG A 180 11.15 6.56 9.48
N ASP A 181 10.04 6.07 10.04
CA ASP A 181 10.07 5.16 11.18
C ASP A 181 10.78 3.84 10.84
N ALA A 182 10.56 3.33 9.62
CA ALA A 182 11.26 2.14 9.15
C ALA A 182 12.78 2.38 9.01
N LEU A 183 13.18 3.55 8.49
CA LEU A 183 14.58 3.98 8.32
C LEU A 183 15.34 4.24 9.63
N ASN A 184 14.62 4.45 10.74
CA ASN A 184 15.23 4.58 12.07
C ASN A 184 15.83 3.24 12.55
N SER A 185 15.46 2.13 11.93
CA SER A 185 15.94 0.79 12.27
C SER A 185 16.95 0.26 11.24
N ARG A 186 17.83 -0.66 11.68
CA ARG A 186 18.75 -1.35 10.74
C ARG A 186 18.02 -2.34 9.83
N ALA A 187 16.98 -2.97 10.35
CA ALA A 187 16.14 -3.90 9.61
C ALA A 187 14.70 -3.69 10.10
N ALA A 188 13.79 -3.42 9.16
CA ALA A 188 12.39 -3.15 9.48
C ALA A 188 11.47 -3.90 8.51
N ILE A 189 10.28 -4.23 9.00
CA ILE A 189 9.18 -4.69 8.18
C ILE A 189 7.94 -3.83 8.42
N ILE A 190 7.27 -3.45 7.34
CA ILE A 190 5.98 -2.77 7.37
C ILE A 190 4.94 -3.79 6.90
N VAL A 191 4.00 -4.12 7.78
CA VAL A 191 2.91 -5.06 7.53
C VAL A 191 1.59 -4.28 7.55
N ALA A 192 0.80 -4.38 6.48
CA ALA A 192 -0.52 -3.75 6.43
C ALA A 192 -1.62 -4.74 6.06
N ASP A 193 -2.82 -4.48 6.55
CA ASP A 193 -3.95 -5.40 6.49
C ASP A 193 -4.66 -5.45 5.13
N HIS A 194 -4.79 -4.30 4.48
CA HIS A 194 -5.37 -4.12 3.15
C HIS A 194 -4.99 -2.74 2.58
N GLY A 195 -5.50 -2.41 1.38
CA GLY A 195 -5.46 -1.07 0.80
C GLY A 195 -6.85 -0.46 0.60
N TYR A 196 -6.98 0.41 -0.39
CA TYR A 196 -8.24 0.97 -0.87
C TYR A 196 -8.20 1.08 -2.40
N ASP A 197 -9.36 1.26 -3.03
CA ASP A 197 -9.54 1.60 -4.44
C ASP A 197 -10.31 2.92 -4.60
N VAL A 198 -10.60 3.27 -5.84
CA VAL A 198 -11.33 4.48 -6.22
C VAL A 198 -12.74 4.11 -6.65
N GLY A 199 -13.72 4.64 -5.93
CA GLY A 199 -15.13 4.65 -6.33
C GLY A 199 -15.48 5.97 -7.00
N CYS A 200 -16.43 5.96 -7.95
CA CYS A 200 -16.94 7.20 -8.54
C CYS A 200 -18.46 7.16 -8.74
N ARG A 201 -19.11 8.30 -8.46
CA ARG A 201 -20.55 8.51 -8.60
C ARG A 201 -20.82 9.91 -9.13
N ASN A 202 -21.59 10.01 -10.21
CA ASN A 202 -21.97 11.29 -10.83
C ASN A 202 -20.77 12.20 -11.17
N GLY A 203 -19.70 11.62 -11.73
CA GLY A 203 -18.47 12.35 -12.10
C GLY A 203 -17.53 12.69 -10.93
N LYS A 204 -17.96 12.47 -9.69
CA LYS A 204 -17.16 12.63 -8.48
C LYS A 204 -16.57 11.31 -8.04
N CYS A 205 -15.41 11.33 -7.38
CA CYS A 205 -14.69 10.16 -6.92
C CYS A 205 -14.33 10.24 -5.43
N TYR A 206 -14.14 9.08 -4.83
CA TYR A 206 -13.84 8.88 -3.42
C TYR A 206 -12.99 7.60 -3.26
N LEU A 207 -12.43 7.39 -2.07
CA LEU A 207 -11.69 6.18 -1.72
C LEU A 207 -12.57 5.21 -0.93
N GLU A 208 -12.48 3.93 -1.26
CA GLU A 208 -13.24 2.87 -0.60
C GLU A 208 -12.46 1.55 -0.51
N HIS A 209 -12.84 0.69 0.43
CA HIS A 209 -12.33 -0.67 0.58
C HIS A 209 -13.46 -1.63 0.95
N GLY A 210 -13.25 -2.93 0.72
CA GLY A 210 -14.28 -3.98 0.88
C GLY A 210 -14.24 -5.07 -0.19
N GLU A 211 -15.22 -5.98 -0.15
CA GLU A 211 -15.16 -7.25 -0.88
C GLU A 211 -15.24 -7.11 -2.41
N ALA A 212 -15.97 -6.11 -2.91
CA ALA A 212 -16.17 -5.89 -4.35
C ALA A 212 -14.98 -5.22 -5.06
N ILE A 213 -13.89 -4.98 -4.32
CA ILE A 213 -12.83 -4.05 -4.69
C ILE A 213 -11.54 -4.82 -5.03
N LYS A 214 -10.72 -4.30 -5.95
CA LYS A 214 -9.61 -5.04 -6.56
C LYS A 214 -8.32 -4.87 -5.78
N LEU A 215 -7.62 -3.74 -5.95
CA LEU A 215 -6.27 -3.54 -5.43
C LEU A 215 -6.25 -3.41 -3.90
N ALA A 216 -7.36 -3.01 -3.29
CA ALA A 216 -7.56 -3.01 -1.84
C ALA A 216 -7.32 -4.39 -1.21
N LYS A 217 -7.47 -5.50 -1.95
CA LYS A 217 -7.19 -6.86 -1.45
C LYS A 217 -5.70 -7.10 -1.18
N ILE A 218 -4.80 -6.26 -1.68
CA ILE A 218 -3.37 -6.36 -1.38
C ILE A 218 -3.16 -6.07 0.10
N SER A 219 -2.63 -7.05 0.83
CA SER A 219 -2.05 -6.91 2.15
C SER A 219 -0.52 -6.87 1.99
N PRO A 220 0.10 -5.67 1.97
CA PRO A 220 1.51 -5.53 1.65
C PRO A 220 2.42 -5.86 2.84
N LEU A 221 3.57 -6.45 2.53
CA LEU A 221 4.69 -6.63 3.43
C LEU A 221 5.95 -6.01 2.79
N ILE A 222 6.40 -4.88 3.32
CA ILE A 222 7.66 -4.25 2.89
C ILE A 222 8.75 -4.72 3.84
N ILE A 223 9.84 -5.24 3.31
CA ILE A 223 11.00 -5.70 4.06
C ILE A 223 12.17 -4.83 3.66
N MET A 224 12.81 -4.18 4.62
CA MET A 224 13.99 -3.38 4.37
C MET A 224 15.15 -3.76 5.28
N LYS A 225 16.35 -3.71 4.71
CA LYS A 225 17.62 -3.73 5.45
C LYS A 225 18.46 -2.52 5.08
N SER A 226 18.85 -1.74 6.07
CA SER A 226 19.85 -0.70 5.92
C SER A 226 21.22 -1.24 6.27
N LYS A 227 22.22 -0.92 5.45
CA LYS A 227 23.63 -1.13 5.79
C LYS A 227 24.07 0.02 6.73
N LYS A 228 23.65 -0.01 7.99
CA LYS A 228 24.32 0.78 9.03
C LYS A 228 25.44 -0.03 9.65
#